data_AF-A0ABD0Y4Q5-F1
#
_entry.id   AF-A0ABD0Y4Q5-F1
#
_cell.length_a   1.000
_cell.length_b   1.000
_cell.length_c   1.000
_cell.angle_alpha   90.00
_cell.angle_beta   90.00
_cell.angle_gamma   90.00
#
_symmetry.space_group_name_H-M   'P 1'
#
loop_
_entity.id
_entity.type
_entity.pdbx_description
1 polymer ?
#
loop_
_entity_poly.entity_id
_entity_poly.type
_entity_poly.pdbx_seq_one_letter_code
_entity_poly.pdbx_strand_id
1 'polypeptide(L)'
;MLESGTWQWNVLATGGLSMAFERPVAPAASLSTSQEISNGVLKRGTVDVVLNHDTSRHSLFTLGLFSSGLSSFVSDSSSNNENEVVSAGLELRVAGVALRPFVFFNGQTELMGHVWSGTASSSTPAYQVRCLPGLKPGCINFLN
;
A
#
# COMPACT_ATOMS: atom_id res chain seq x y z
N MET A 1 -16.65 6.61 -17.65
CA MET A 1 -17.48 6.17 -18.79
C MET A 1 -16.60 5.34 -19.70
N LEU A 2 -16.65 4.01 -19.57
CA LEU A 2 -16.11 3.11 -20.59
C LEU A 2 -17.27 2.90 -21.57
N GLU A 3 -17.17 3.48 -22.77
CA GLU A 3 -18.18 3.31 -23.81
C GLU A 3 -18.28 1.83 -24.22
N SER A 4 -19.50 1.43 -24.59
CA SER A 4 -19.88 0.10 -25.04
C SER A 4 -18.94 -0.42 -26.12
N GLY A 5 -18.20 -1.52 -25.90
CA GLY A 5 -17.38 -2.04 -26.99
C GLY A 5 -16.63 -3.36 -26.86
N THR A 6 -16.07 -3.77 -25.71
CA THR A 6 -15.13 -4.91 -25.75
C THR A 6 -15.15 -5.80 -24.50
N TRP A 7 -16.21 -6.57 -24.31
CA TRP A 7 -16.20 -7.73 -23.42
C TRP A 7 -15.57 -8.94 -24.14
N GLN A 8 -14.27 -8.83 -24.45
CA GLN A 8 -13.51 -9.88 -25.12
C GLN A 8 -12.72 -10.69 -24.09
N TRP A 9 -12.97 -12.01 -24.02
CA TRP A 9 -12.29 -12.91 -23.06
C TRP A 9 -10.77 -12.83 -23.14
N ASN A 10 -10.22 -12.65 -24.36
CA ASN A 10 -8.78 -12.52 -24.58
C ASN A 10 -8.17 -11.26 -23.94
N VAL A 11 -8.97 -10.20 -23.77
CA VAL A 11 -8.53 -8.94 -23.14
C VAL A 11 -8.73 -8.98 -21.63
N LEU A 12 -9.75 -9.70 -21.15
CA LEU A 12 -10.04 -9.87 -19.73
C LEU A 12 -9.17 -10.95 -19.06
N ALA A 13 -8.66 -11.91 -19.83
CA ALA A 13 -7.75 -12.96 -19.36
C ALA A 13 -6.32 -12.43 -19.23
N THR A 14 -6.07 -11.60 -18.21
CA THR A 14 -4.73 -11.13 -17.87
C THR A 14 -4.02 -12.16 -16.99
N GLY A 15 -2.82 -12.60 -17.37
CA GLY A 15 -2.01 -13.59 -16.61
C GLY A 15 -1.16 -13.00 -15.48
N GLY A 16 -1.47 -11.79 -15.01
CA GLY A 16 -0.70 -11.11 -13.96
C GLY A 16 -1.16 -11.47 -12.54
N LEU A 17 -0.31 -11.18 -11.55
CA LEU A 17 -0.62 -11.35 -10.12
C LEU A 17 -1.21 -10.07 -9.50
N SER A 18 -1.30 -8.98 -10.26
CA SER A 18 -1.86 -7.72 -9.78
C SER A 18 -3.35 -7.84 -9.53
N MET A 19 -3.82 -7.30 -8.41
CA MET A 19 -5.20 -7.44 -7.95
C MET A 19 -5.73 -6.09 -7.47
N ALA A 20 -7.00 -5.82 -7.74
CA ALA A 20 -7.73 -4.74 -7.12
C ALA A 20 -9.07 -5.27 -6.63
N PHE A 21 -9.46 -4.92 -5.41
CA PHE A 21 -10.69 -5.39 -4.80
C PHE A 21 -11.26 -4.36 -3.83
N GLU A 22 -12.56 -4.18 -3.85
CA GLU A 22 -13.29 -3.32 -2.92
C GLU A 22 -14.38 -4.13 -2.22
N ARG A 23 -14.49 -3.97 -0.89
CA ARG A 23 -15.50 -4.63 -0.08
C ARG A 23 -16.07 -3.71 0.99
N PRO A 24 -17.40 -3.71 1.24
CA PRO A 24 -17.97 -3.08 2.41
C PRO A 24 -17.52 -3.81 3.69
N VAL A 25 -17.00 -3.06 4.66
CA VAL A 25 -16.60 -3.56 5.99
C VAL A 25 -17.65 -3.20 7.04
N ALA A 26 -18.33 -2.07 6.87
CA ALA A 26 -19.43 -1.61 7.71
C ALA A 26 -20.47 -0.86 6.85
N PRO A 27 -21.68 -0.55 7.36
CA PRO A 27 -22.72 0.13 6.59
C PRO A 27 -22.28 1.45 5.94
N ALA A 28 -21.39 2.17 6.62
CA ALA A 28 -20.83 3.44 6.16
C ALA A 28 -19.33 3.33 5.83
N ALA A 29 -18.75 2.13 5.70
CA ALA A 29 -17.32 1.97 5.44
C ALA A 29 -17.01 0.87 4.43
N SER A 30 -16.20 1.19 3.43
CA SER A 30 -15.61 0.22 2.50
C SER A 30 -14.08 0.16 2.65
N LEU A 31 -13.53 -1.02 2.37
CA LEU A 31 -12.11 -1.25 2.24
C LEU A 31 -11.81 -1.50 0.78
N SER A 32 -10.90 -0.71 0.23
CA SER A 32 -10.38 -0.85 -1.13
C SER A 32 -8.92 -1.25 -1.04
N THR A 33 -8.52 -2.24 -1.82
CA THR A 33 -7.14 -2.71 -1.90
C THR A 33 -6.71 -2.79 -3.35
N SER A 34 -5.49 -2.37 -3.63
CA SER A 34 -4.83 -2.46 -4.93
C SER A 34 -3.41 -2.95 -4.72
N GLN A 35 -3.05 -4.04 -5.38
CA GLN A 35 -1.74 -4.67 -5.30
C GLN A 35 -1.18 -4.80 -6.71
N GLU A 36 -0.06 -4.16 -6.95
CA GLU A 36 0.72 -4.24 -8.18
C GLU A 36 1.91 -5.14 -7.94
N ILE A 37 1.94 -6.27 -8.65
CA ILE A 37 2.99 -7.27 -8.54
C ILE A 37 3.67 -7.40 -9.90
N SER A 38 5.01 -7.33 -9.89
CA SER A 38 5.86 -7.52 -11.06
C SER A 38 6.97 -8.51 -10.72
N ASN A 39 7.20 -9.49 -11.59
CA ASN A 39 8.20 -10.55 -11.41
C ASN A 39 8.12 -11.25 -10.04
N GLY A 40 6.91 -11.48 -9.53
CA GLY A 40 6.67 -12.12 -8.23
C GLY A 40 6.89 -11.22 -7.01
N VAL A 41 7.19 -9.93 -7.22
CA VAL A 41 7.48 -8.96 -6.15
C VAL A 41 6.44 -7.83 -6.14
N LEU A 42 6.01 -7.42 -4.95
CA LEU A 42 5.09 -6.29 -4.78
C LEU A 42 5.79 -4.96 -5.09
N LYS A 43 5.46 -4.33 -6.23
CA LYS A 43 5.93 -2.99 -6.58
C LYS A 43 5.22 -1.93 -5.75
N ARG A 44 3.91 -2.02 -5.68
CA ARG A 44 3.04 -1.10 -4.93
C ARG A 44 1.86 -1.85 -4.35
N GLY A 45 1.53 -1.60 -3.09
CA GLY A 45 0.32 -2.12 -2.46
C GLY A 45 -0.35 -1.01 -1.70
N THR A 46 -1.60 -0.68 -2.03
CA THR A 46 -2.37 0.35 -1.34
C THR A 46 -3.63 -0.27 -0.75
N VAL A 47 -3.86 -0.01 0.53
CA VAL A 47 -5.08 -0.34 1.26
C VAL A 47 -5.70 0.96 1.73
N ASP A 48 -6.94 1.22 1.34
CA ASP A 48 -7.69 2.42 1.69
C ASP A 48 -8.99 2.06 2.39
N VAL A 49 -9.25 2.72 3.51
CA VAL A 49 -10.49 2.62 4.28
C VAL A 49 -11.29 3.88 4.02
N VAL A 50 -12.38 3.73 3.28
CA VAL A 50 -13.24 4.81 2.85
C VAL A 50 -14.50 4.81 3.70
N LEU A 51 -14.82 5.95 4.29
CA LEU A 51 -16.12 6.20 4.91
C LEU A 51 -17.06 6.79 3.86
N ASN A 52 -18.20 6.14 3.68
CA ASN A 52 -19.29 6.58 2.83
C ASN A 52 -20.35 7.25 3.71
N HIS A 53 -20.49 8.57 3.61
CA HIS A 53 -21.54 9.34 4.29
C HIS A 53 -22.37 10.11 3.26
N ASP A 54 -23.66 9.83 3.18
CA ASP A 54 -24.61 10.35 2.18
C ASP A 54 -24.10 10.27 0.73
N THR A 55 -23.42 11.31 0.27
CA THR A 55 -22.84 11.46 -1.09
C THR A 55 -21.34 11.72 -1.07
N SER A 56 -20.72 11.84 0.10
CA SER A 56 -19.29 12.14 0.25
C SER A 56 -18.50 10.90 0.65
N ARG A 57 -17.42 10.64 -0.09
CA ARG A 57 -16.44 9.60 0.23
C ARG A 57 -15.24 10.25 0.92
N HIS A 58 -14.97 9.84 2.14
CA HIS A 58 -13.81 10.31 2.90
C HIS A 58 -12.86 9.16 3.17
N SER A 59 -11.61 9.26 2.70
CA SER A 59 -10.56 8.33 3.10
C SER A 59 -10.16 8.62 4.55
N LEU A 60 -10.43 7.66 5.43
CA LEU A 60 -10.05 7.75 6.85
C LEU A 60 -8.62 7.27 7.06
N PHE A 61 -8.20 6.27 6.30
CA PHE A 61 -6.92 5.62 6.50
C PHE A 61 -6.45 5.02 5.18
N THR A 62 -5.30 5.46 4.69
CA THR A 62 -4.63 4.87 3.53
C THR A 62 -3.25 4.38 3.96
N LEU A 63 -2.99 3.10 3.74
CA LEU A 63 -1.70 2.48 3.90
C LEU A 63 -1.18 2.09 2.52
N GLY A 64 -0.07 2.69 2.10
CA GLY A 64 0.65 2.27 0.92
C GLY A 64 1.98 1.64 1.29
N LEU A 65 2.36 0.63 0.52
CA LEU A 65 3.66 -0.03 0.54
C LEU A 65 4.25 0.12 -0.85
N PHE A 66 5.55 0.37 -0.92
CA PHE A 66 6.27 0.40 -2.18
C PHE A 66 7.59 -0.34 -2.03
N SER A 67 8.01 -0.99 -3.10
CA SER A 67 9.34 -1.59 -3.19
C SER A 67 9.92 -1.43 -4.59
N SER A 68 11.25 -1.42 -4.64
CA SER A 68 12.06 -1.18 -5.82
C SER A 68 13.32 -2.04 -5.72
N GLY A 69 13.78 -2.59 -6.86
CA GLY A 69 15.00 -3.42 -6.93
C GLY A 69 14.92 -4.81 -6.29
N LEU A 70 13.79 -5.21 -5.70
CA LEU A 70 13.62 -6.52 -5.04
C LEU A 70 13.45 -7.70 -6.03
N SER A 71 13.17 -7.43 -7.30
CA SER A 71 12.97 -8.47 -8.33
C SER A 71 14.21 -9.35 -8.54
N SER A 72 15.41 -8.79 -8.34
CA SER A 72 16.68 -9.51 -8.47
C SER A 72 16.89 -10.60 -7.40
N PHE A 73 16.14 -10.57 -6.28
CA PHE A 73 16.26 -11.57 -5.22
C PHE A 73 15.26 -12.72 -5.36
N VAL A 74 14.14 -12.49 -6.03
CA VAL A 74 13.05 -13.47 -6.15
C VAL A 74 13.12 -14.25 -7.47
N SER A 75 13.65 -13.65 -8.53
CA SER A 75 13.80 -14.31 -9.83
C SER A 75 15.27 -14.49 -10.18
N ASP A 76 15.67 -15.73 -10.44
CA ASP A 76 17.00 -16.12 -10.97
C ASP A 76 17.17 -15.73 -12.46
N SER A 77 16.18 -15.02 -13.04
CA SER A 77 16.18 -14.59 -14.44
C SER A 77 16.79 -13.20 -14.56
N SER A 78 17.85 -13.17 -15.36
CA SER A 78 18.72 -12.07 -15.81
C SER A 78 18.03 -10.89 -16.51
N SER A 79 16.89 -10.42 -16.00
CA SER A 79 16.36 -9.09 -16.28
C SER A 79 16.98 -8.08 -15.32
N ASN A 80 18.32 -7.98 -15.40
CA ASN A 80 19.15 -7.09 -14.60
C ASN A 80 18.87 -5.64 -15.00
N ASN A 81 17.91 -5.00 -14.33
CA ASN A 81 18.02 -3.57 -14.07
C ASN A 81 19.01 -3.37 -12.93
N GLU A 82 20.28 -3.64 -13.20
CA GLU A 82 21.43 -3.58 -12.29
C GLU A 82 21.67 -2.19 -11.66
N ASN A 83 20.90 -1.18 -12.09
CA ASN A 83 20.93 0.18 -11.58
C ASN A 83 19.75 0.53 -10.64
N GLU A 84 18.82 -0.40 -10.37
CA GLU A 84 17.70 -0.11 -9.46
C GLU A 84 18.14 -0.33 -8.01
N VAL A 85 18.17 0.76 -7.23
CA VAL A 85 18.53 0.69 -5.81
C VAL A 85 17.46 -0.09 -5.05
N VAL A 86 17.90 -1.15 -4.37
CA VAL A 86 17.03 -2.01 -3.55
C VAL A 86 16.46 -1.19 -2.40
N SER A 87 15.17 -0.87 -2.43
CA SER A 87 14.54 -0.10 -1.36
C SER A 87 13.08 -0.47 -1.19
N ALA A 88 12.58 -0.41 0.04
CA ALA A 88 11.16 -0.53 0.33
C ALA A 88 10.75 0.45 1.42
N GLY A 89 9.48 0.82 1.40
CA GLY A 89 8.92 1.73 2.39
C GLY A 89 7.41 1.69 2.47
N LEU A 90 6.91 2.53 3.36
CA LEU A 90 5.52 2.66 3.74
C LEU A 90 5.11 4.13 3.64
N GLU A 91 3.98 4.37 3.00
CA GLU A 91 3.28 5.64 2.98
C GLU A 91 1.99 5.51 3.79
N LEU A 92 1.68 6.53 4.61
CA LEU A 92 0.51 6.50 5.48
C LEU A 92 -0.26 7.81 5.36
N ARG A 93 -1.57 7.72 5.19
CA ARG A 93 -2.48 8.86 5.29
C ARG A 93 -3.56 8.57 6.31
N VAL A 94 -3.81 9.52 7.19
CA VAL A 94 -4.80 9.39 8.27
C VAL A 94 -5.70 10.61 8.25
N ALA A 95 -7.01 10.41 8.15
CA ALA A 95 -8.02 11.47 8.06
C ALA A 95 -7.68 12.56 7.02
N GLY A 96 -7.20 12.15 5.84
CA GLY A 96 -6.79 13.04 4.75
C GLY A 96 -5.37 13.61 4.87
N VAL A 97 -4.71 13.49 6.03
CA VAL A 97 -3.36 14.01 6.27
C VAL A 97 -2.33 12.99 5.81
N ALA A 98 -1.43 13.38 4.91
CA ALA A 98 -0.31 12.55 4.52
C ALA A 98 0.83 12.66 5.53
N LEU A 99 1.28 11.53 6.06
CA LEU A 99 2.46 11.44 6.91
C LEU A 99 3.72 11.26 6.06
N ARG A 100 4.88 11.59 6.64
CA ARG A 100 6.18 11.39 5.97
C ARG A 100 6.35 9.90 5.65
N PRO A 101 6.69 9.53 4.41
CA PRO A 101 6.99 8.15 4.06
C PRO A 101 8.11 7.59 4.93
N PHE A 102 7.93 6.37 5.42
CA PHE A 102 8.91 5.65 6.21
C PHE A 102 9.63 4.66 5.29
N VAL A 103 10.96 4.78 5.20
CA VAL A 103 11.79 3.87 4.41
C VAL A 103 12.28 2.77 5.33
N PHE A 104 12.03 1.51 4.98
CA PHE A 104 12.48 0.35 5.76
C PHE A 104 13.97 0.11 5.59
N PHE A 105 14.46 0.23 4.36
CA PHE A 105 15.87 0.09 4.01
C PHE A 105 16.17 0.81 2.71
N ASN A 106 17.42 1.24 2.55
CA ASN A 106 17.96 1.85 1.36
C ASN A 106 19.27 1.15 0.99
N GLY A 107 19.18 0.26 0.01
CA GLY A 107 20.26 -0.56 -0.49
C GLY A 107 20.28 -1.97 0.11
N GLN A 108 21.05 -2.83 -0.56
CA GLN A 108 21.19 -4.24 -0.22
C GLN A 108 21.87 -4.46 1.14
N THR A 109 22.84 -3.61 1.52
CA THR A 109 23.58 -3.76 2.77
C THR A 109 22.69 -3.57 4.00
N GLU A 110 21.80 -2.57 3.98
CA GLU A 110 20.86 -2.31 5.08
C GLU A 110 19.80 -3.42 5.17
N LEU A 111 19.27 -3.87 4.01
CA LEU A 111 18.37 -5.03 3.95
C LEU A 111 19.02 -6.28 4.55
N MET A 112 20.28 -6.56 4.19
CA MET A 112 20.97 -7.73 4.70
C MET A 112 21.35 -7.59 6.18
N GLY A 113 21.60 -6.37 6.65
CA GLY A 113 21.71 -6.05 8.07
C GLY A 113 20.43 -6.40 8.84
N HIS A 114 19.25 -6.10 8.29
CA HIS A 114 17.96 -6.47 8.90
C HIS A 114 17.76 -7.98 8.98
N VAL A 115 18.09 -8.71 7.91
CA VAL A 115 17.97 -10.18 7.87
C VAL A 115 18.93 -10.84 8.87
N TRP A 116 20.20 -10.45 8.89
CA TRP A 116 21.19 -11.04 9.81
C TRP A 116 20.98 -10.65 11.27
N SER A 117 20.43 -9.47 11.55
CA SER A 117 20.06 -9.06 12.91
C SER A 117 18.79 -9.76 13.44
N GLY A 118 18.08 -10.52 12.60
CA GLY A 118 16.85 -11.22 12.98
C GLY A 118 15.67 -10.28 13.27
N THR A 119 15.78 -9.00 12.90
CA THR A 119 14.76 -7.97 13.15
C THR A 119 13.45 -8.20 12.39
N ALA A 120 13.46 -9.06 11.37
CA ALA A 120 12.26 -9.43 10.61
C ALA A 120 11.28 -10.34 11.37
N SER A 121 11.70 -11.00 12.46
CA SER A 121 10.88 -12.00 13.16
C SER A 121 10.03 -11.44 14.29
N SER A 122 10.30 -10.23 14.77
CA SER A 122 9.52 -9.58 15.84
C SER A 122 8.56 -8.54 15.27
N SER A 123 7.33 -8.51 15.79
CA SER A 123 6.36 -7.48 15.40
C SER A 123 6.86 -6.10 15.83
N THR A 124 7.08 -5.22 14.87
CA THR A 124 7.53 -3.84 15.12
C THR A 124 6.35 -2.89 14.94
N PRO A 125 5.94 -2.12 15.96
CA PRO A 125 4.84 -1.17 15.84
C PRO A 125 5.25 -0.03 14.88
N ALA A 126 4.62 0.02 13.70
CA ALA A 126 4.92 1.04 12.68
C ALA A 126 4.21 2.38 12.94
N TYR A 127 3.05 2.36 13.60
CA TYR A 127 2.26 3.54 13.89
C TYR A 127 1.46 3.36 15.18
N GLN A 128 1.54 4.32 16.11
CA GLN A 128 0.79 4.30 17.35
C GLN A 128 0.12 5.66 17.56
N VAL A 129 -1.20 5.64 17.77
CA VAL A 129 -1.99 6.84 18.04
C VAL A 129 -2.76 6.64 19.32
N ARG A 130 -2.83 7.71 20.12
CA ARG A 130 -3.77 7.81 21.22
C ARG A 130 -4.89 8.75 20.80
N CYS A 131 -6.09 8.19 20.58
CA CYS A 131 -7.28 9.01 20.42
C CYS A 131 -7.74 9.50 21.79
N LEU A 132 -7.99 10.81 21.91
CA LEU A 132 -8.61 11.39 23.10
C LEU A 132 -10.09 10.95 23.18
N PRO A 133 -10.55 10.40 24.30
CA PRO A 133 -11.96 10.04 24.48
C PRO A 133 -12.79 11.32 24.53
N GLY A 134 -13.52 11.61 23.45
CA GLY A 134 -14.40 12.78 23.35
C GLY A 134 -14.40 13.49 21.99
N LEU A 135 -13.38 13.28 21.15
CA LEU A 135 -13.43 13.75 19.77
C LEU A 135 -14.23 12.75 18.92
N LYS A 136 -15.37 13.19 18.38
CA LYS A 136 -16.04 12.46 17.29
C LYS A 136 -15.02 12.20 16.17
N PRO A 137 -14.98 11.00 15.56
CA PRO A 137 -14.15 10.73 14.38
C PRO A 137 -14.67 11.59 13.23
N GLY A 138 -14.11 12.78 13.08
CA GLY A 138 -14.62 13.85 12.20
C GLY A 138 -14.20 15.25 12.63
N CYS A 139 -13.81 15.46 13.90
CA CYS A 139 -13.34 16.77 14.39
C CYS A 139 -11.80 16.83 14.51
N ILE A 140 -11.06 16.57 13.42
CA ILE A 140 -9.73 17.19 13.30
C ILE A 140 -9.99 18.52 12.60
N ASN A 141 -10.35 19.52 13.40
CA ASN A 141 -10.44 20.90 12.90
C ASN A 141 -9.01 21.36 12.62
N PHE A 142 -8.67 21.41 11.33
CA PHE A 142 -7.57 22.22 10.83
C PHE A 142 -7.94 23.69 11.06
N LEU A 143 -7.43 24.27 12.14
CA LEU A 143 -7.27 25.72 12.24
C LEU A 143 -5.97 26.06 11.53
N ASN A 144 -6.10 26.87 10.48
CA ASN A 144 -5.04 27.69 9.91
C ASN A 144 -4.71 28.82 10.90
#